data_AF-A0AAU2D9Z1-F1
#
_entry.id   AF-A0AAU2D9Z1-F1
#
_cell.length_a   1.000
_cell.length_b   1.000
_cell.length_c   1.000
_cell.angle_alpha   90.00
_cell.angle_beta   90.00
_cell.angle_gamma   90.00
#
_symmetry.space_group_name_H-M   'P 1'
#
loop_
_entity.id
_entity.type
_entity.pdbx_description
1 polymer ?
#
loop_
_entity_poly.entity_id
_entity_poly.type
_entity_poly.pdbx_seq_one_letter_code
_entity_poly.pdbx_strand_id
1 'polypeptide(L)'
;MGKDRRAKGADGVPSGVQEEQLRELAAIRRRATKVAVALVREPFSPSTHEQMRAFVDEDAEAACALTGELLSMPETVLRAWRDQLSYEGRRAGMPDGDVVWAAGEGAAG
;
A
#
# COMPACT_ATOMS: atom_id res chain seq x y z
N MET A 1 19.67 19.83 -38.32
CA MET A 1 19.30 20.09 -36.90
C MET A 1 17.90 19.56 -36.67
N GLY A 2 17.74 18.59 -35.77
CA GLY A 2 16.45 18.02 -35.40
C GLY A 2 16.70 16.92 -34.38
N LYS A 3 16.66 17.29 -33.10
CA LYS A 3 17.19 16.51 -31.97
C LYS A 3 16.53 15.14 -31.83
N ASP A 4 17.34 14.10 -32.01
CA ASP A 4 17.12 12.76 -31.47
C ASP A 4 16.99 12.85 -29.95
N ARG A 5 15.77 13.04 -29.44
CA ARG A 5 15.43 12.74 -28.05
C ARG A 5 15.23 11.22 -27.94
N ARG A 6 16.32 10.47 -28.12
CA ARG A 6 16.36 9.04 -27.76
C ARG A 6 16.22 8.92 -26.25
N ALA A 7 15.17 8.21 -25.86
CA ALA A 7 15.02 7.41 -24.66
C ALA A 7 16.06 7.65 -23.55
N LYS A 8 15.68 8.42 -22.53
CA LYS A 8 16.37 8.43 -21.25
C LYS A 8 15.31 8.54 -20.16
N GLY A 9 15.00 7.40 -19.52
CA GLY A 9 14.07 7.34 -18.40
C GLY A 9 13.16 6.12 -18.39
N ALA A 10 13.72 4.91 -18.47
CA ALA A 10 12.97 3.69 -18.16
C ALA A 10 13.83 2.58 -17.50
N ASP A 11 15.04 2.91 -17.02
CA ASP A 11 15.90 1.95 -16.30
C ASP A 11 15.61 1.97 -14.78
N GLY A 12 14.34 1.93 -14.39
CA GLY A 12 13.92 2.06 -12.99
C GLY A 12 12.75 1.17 -12.59
N VAL A 13 12.42 0.17 -13.42
CA VAL A 13 11.37 -0.79 -13.09
C VAL A 13 11.95 -1.83 -12.12
N PRO A 14 11.33 -2.04 -10.94
CA PRO A 14 11.79 -3.03 -9.99
C PRO A 14 11.68 -4.45 -10.54
N SER A 15 12.66 -5.27 -10.20
CA SER A 15 12.51 -6.74 -10.22
C SER A 15 11.38 -7.15 -9.28
N GLY A 16 10.64 -8.22 -9.57
CA GLY A 16 9.47 -8.66 -8.76
C GLY A 16 9.70 -8.75 -7.24
N VAL A 17 10.93 -9.02 -6.80
CA VAL A 17 11.34 -9.01 -5.38
C VAL A 17 11.08 -7.67 -4.67
N GLN A 18 11.30 -6.55 -5.37
CA GLN A 18 11.12 -5.21 -4.82
C GLN A 18 9.64 -4.81 -4.73
N GLU A 19 8.78 -5.34 -5.60
CA GLU A 19 7.34 -5.12 -5.55
C GLU A 19 6.70 -5.88 -4.36
N GLU A 20 7.19 -7.09 -4.07
CA GLU A 20 6.76 -7.89 -2.92
C GLU A 20 7.12 -7.20 -1.59
N GLN A 21 8.36 -6.71 -1.48
CA GLN A 21 8.82 -5.91 -0.32
C GLN A 21 7.94 -4.69 -0.04
N LEU A 22 7.48 -3.98 -1.07
CA LEU A 22 6.56 -2.86 -0.91
C LEU A 22 5.18 -3.26 -0.41
N ARG A 23 4.64 -4.35 -0.96
CA ARG A 23 3.33 -4.87 -0.55
C ARG A 23 3.37 -5.31 0.89
N GLU A 24 4.45 -5.97 1.29
CA GLU A 24 4.72 -6.33 2.68
C GLU A 24 4.78 -5.08 3.57
N LEU A 25 5.53 -4.04 3.20
CA LEU A 25 5.59 -2.80 3.96
C LEU A 25 4.22 -2.11 4.06
N ALA A 26 3.44 -2.11 2.99
CA ALA A 26 2.09 -1.56 3.01
C ALA A 26 1.17 -2.34 3.96
N ALA A 27 1.31 -3.68 4.04
CA ALA A 27 0.58 -4.52 4.97
C ALA A 27 0.99 -4.26 6.42
N ILE A 28 2.30 -4.21 6.70
CA ILE A 28 2.88 -3.84 8.00
C ILE A 28 2.35 -2.48 8.45
N ARG A 29 2.36 -1.46 7.57
CA ARG A 29 1.85 -0.12 7.90
C ARG A 29 0.36 -0.13 8.27
N ARG A 30 -0.45 -0.96 7.59
CA ARG A 30 -1.87 -1.12 7.93
C ARG A 30 -2.03 -1.74 9.32
N ARG A 31 -1.23 -2.75 9.67
CA ARG A 31 -1.21 -3.36 11.01
C ARG A 31 -0.79 -2.35 12.08
N ALA A 32 0.31 -1.61 11.84
CA ALA A 32 0.77 -0.53 12.72
C ALA A 32 -0.33 0.51 12.99
N THR A 33 -1.05 0.92 11.94
CA THR A 33 -2.15 1.89 12.07
C THR A 33 -3.28 1.35 12.94
N LYS A 34 -3.64 0.07 12.80
CA LYS A 34 -4.67 -0.57 13.63
C LYS A 34 -4.26 -0.58 15.11
N VAL A 35 -3.02 -0.95 15.40
CA VAL A 35 -2.46 -0.93 16.76
C VAL A 35 -2.48 0.49 17.34
N ALA A 36 -2.06 1.50 16.56
CA ALA A 36 -2.10 2.89 16.99
C ALA A 36 -3.52 3.36 17.32
N VAL A 37 -4.51 3.01 16.50
CA VAL A 37 -5.92 3.31 16.78
C VAL A 37 -6.39 2.61 18.05
N ALA A 38 -6.02 1.34 18.27
CA ALA A 38 -6.36 0.60 19.47
C ALA A 38 -5.75 1.23 20.74
N LEU A 39 -4.48 1.66 20.68
CA LEU A 39 -3.80 2.37 21.76
C LEU A 39 -4.47 3.70 22.12
N VAL A 40 -5.00 4.44 21.13
CA VAL A 40 -5.72 5.69 21.39
C VAL A 40 -7.11 5.43 21.98
N ARG A 41 -7.82 4.40 21.51
CA ARG A 41 -9.19 4.11 21.94
C ARG A 41 -9.27 3.39 23.27
N GLU A 42 -8.41 2.39 23.47
CA GLU A 42 -8.44 1.46 24.60
C GLU A 42 -7.00 1.17 25.10
N PRO A 43 -6.30 2.19 25.64
CA PRO A 43 -4.87 2.11 25.94
C PRO A 43 -4.48 1.03 26.95
N PHE A 44 -5.36 0.74 27.92
CA PHE A 44 -5.08 -0.20 29.00
C PHE A 44 -5.75 -1.56 28.81
N SER A 45 -6.37 -1.80 27.65
CA SER A 45 -7.01 -3.07 27.36
C SER A 45 -5.96 -4.17 27.17
N PRO A 46 -6.11 -5.35 27.79
CA PRO A 46 -5.23 -6.50 27.55
C PRO A 46 -5.13 -6.86 26.06
N SER A 47 -6.23 -6.76 25.31
CA SER A 47 -6.24 -7.07 23.87
C SER A 47 -5.44 -6.04 23.05
N THR A 48 -5.40 -4.78 23.47
CA THR A 48 -4.55 -3.75 22.84
C THR A 48 -3.07 -4.04 23.12
N HIS A 49 -2.74 -4.44 24.36
CA HIS A 49 -1.37 -4.82 24.70
C HIS A 49 -0.89 -6.07 23.95
N GLU A 50 -1.76 -7.07 23.76
CA GLU A 50 -1.44 -8.25 22.94
C GLU A 50 -1.19 -7.88 21.48
N GLN A 51 -2.04 -7.04 20.88
CA GLN A 51 -1.85 -6.54 19.52
C GLN A 51 -0.56 -5.74 19.37
N MET A 52 -0.21 -4.92 20.36
CA MET A 52 1.05 -4.18 20.38
C MET A 52 2.25 -5.13 20.46
N ARG A 53 2.20 -6.14 21.34
CA ARG A 53 3.27 -7.13 21.47
C ARG A 53 3.45 -7.92 20.18
N ALA A 54 2.37 -8.43 19.58
CA ALA A 54 2.42 -9.15 18.31
C ALA A 54 3.04 -8.30 17.19
N PHE A 55 2.65 -7.02 17.09
CA PHE A 55 3.25 -6.12 16.10
C PHE A 55 4.74 -5.88 16.34
N VAL A 56 5.17 -5.73 17.59
CA VAL A 56 6.60 -5.57 17.93
C VAL A 56 7.39 -6.82 17.59
N ASP A 57 6.86 -8.00 17.93
CA ASP A 57 7.55 -9.28 17.74
C ASP A 57 7.61 -9.72 16.27
N GLU A 58 6.55 -9.48 15.50
CA GLU A 58 6.41 -10.01 14.14
C GLU A 58 6.77 -8.99 13.04
N ASP A 59 6.48 -7.70 13.26
CA ASP A 59 6.50 -6.71 12.17
C ASP A 59 7.56 -5.62 12.34
N ALA A 60 7.97 -5.29 13.56
CA ALA A 60 8.77 -4.08 13.80
C ALA A 60 10.17 -4.12 13.15
N GLU A 61 10.86 -5.25 13.22
CA GLU A 61 12.19 -5.39 12.62
C GLU A 61 12.13 -5.32 11.08
N ALA A 62 11.20 -6.06 10.47
CA ALA A 62 10.95 -6.03 9.04
C ALA A 62 10.55 -4.61 8.56
N ALA A 63 9.69 -3.92 9.33
CA ALA A 63 9.31 -2.54 9.06
C ALA A 63 10.52 -1.61 9.00
N CYS A 64 11.42 -1.74 9.98
CA CYS A 64 12.63 -0.91 10.07
C CYS A 64 13.58 -1.18 8.91
N ALA A 65 13.83 -2.45 8.56
CA ALA A 65 14.69 -2.83 7.46
C ALA A 65 14.16 -2.30 6.11
N LEU A 66 12.90 -2.59 5.79
CA LEU A 66 12.25 -2.16 4.55
C LEU A 66 12.14 -0.63 4.43
N THR A 67 11.89 0.06 5.55
CA THR A 67 11.88 1.54 5.57
C THR A 67 13.27 2.10 5.31
N GLY A 68 14.31 1.50 5.89
CA GLY A 68 15.70 1.88 5.62
C GLY A 68 16.07 1.74 4.15
N GLU A 69 15.69 0.63 3.52
CA GLU A 69 15.88 0.41 2.09
C GLU A 69 15.18 1.48 1.25
N LEU A 70 13.91 1.80 1.53
CA LEU A 70 13.19 2.84 0.79
C LEU A 70 13.78 4.24 0.98
N LEU A 71 14.23 4.59 2.18
CA LEU A 71 14.84 5.89 2.44
C LEU A 71 16.18 6.06 1.71
N SER A 72 16.83 4.95 1.33
CA SER A 72 18.04 4.97 0.51
C SER A 72 17.75 5.12 -1.00
N MET A 73 16.50 4.97 -1.43
CA MET A 73 16.12 5.05 -2.84
C MET A 73 15.94 6.50 -3.32
N PRO A 74 16.22 6.79 -4.60
CA PRO A 74 15.93 8.09 -5.19
C PRO A 74 14.43 8.41 -5.19
N GLU A 75 14.08 9.65 -4.88
CA GLU A 75 12.70 10.14 -4.79
C GLU A 75 11.88 9.88 -6.08
N THR A 76 12.51 9.98 -7.25
CA THR A 76 11.86 9.73 -8.54
C THR A 76 11.36 8.29 -8.68
N VAL A 77 12.10 7.32 -8.14
CA VAL A 77 11.72 5.90 -8.13
C VAL A 77 10.54 5.69 -7.20
N LEU A 78 10.60 6.25 -5.99
CA LEU A 78 9.51 6.18 -5.01
C LEU A 78 8.21 6.79 -5.54
N ARG A 79 8.28 7.91 -6.27
CA ARG A 79 7.12 8.56 -6.89
C ARG A 79 6.50 7.70 -7.99
N ALA A 80 7.32 7.11 -8.87
CA ALA A 80 6.83 6.20 -9.89
C ALA A 80 6.12 4.99 -9.28
N TRP A 81 6.66 4.44 -8.19
CA TRP A 81 6.06 3.32 -7.47
C TRP A 81 4.72 3.66 -6.80
N ARG A 82 4.65 4.82 -6.14
CA ARG A 82 3.39 5.32 -5.56
C ARG A 82 2.31 5.39 -6.63
N ASP A 83 2.64 5.91 -7.81
CA ASP A 83 1.68 6.09 -8.89
C ASP A 83 1.22 4.73 -9.45
N GLN A 84 2.12 3.76 -9.55
CA GLN A 84 1.81 2.39 -9.96
C GLN A 84 0.91 1.65 -8.96
N LEU A 85 1.27 1.66 -7.66
CA LEU A 85 0.45 1.02 -6.62
C LEU A 85 -0.94 1.68 -6.51
N SER A 86 -1.03 2.99 -6.74
CA SER A 86 -2.30 3.72 -6.78
C SER A 86 -3.14 3.36 -8.02
N TYR A 87 -2.49 3.04 -9.14
CA TYR A 87 -3.17 2.55 -10.33
C TYR A 87 -3.68 1.11 -10.15
N GLU A 88 -2.84 0.21 -9.65
CA GLU A 88 -3.20 -1.19 -9.38
C GLU A 88 -4.30 -1.32 -8.33
N GLY A 89 -4.23 -0.54 -7.23
CA GLY A 89 -5.28 -0.51 -6.22
C GLY A 89 -6.63 -0.04 -6.75
N ARG A 90 -6.64 0.88 -7.73
CA ARG A 90 -7.88 1.31 -8.41
C ARG A 90 -8.39 0.27 -9.39
N ARG A 91 -7.50 -0.47 -10.05
CA ARG A 91 -7.85 -1.55 -10.98
C ARG A 91 -8.38 -2.80 -10.26
N ALA A 92 -7.77 -3.18 -9.13
CA ALA A 92 -8.24 -4.28 -8.30
C ALA A 92 -9.56 -3.98 -7.56
N GLY A 93 -9.93 -2.69 -7.45
CA GLY A 93 -11.20 -2.23 -6.91
C GLY A 93 -12.32 -2.08 -7.94
N MET A 94 -12.05 -2.31 -9.24
CA MET A 94 -13.11 -2.45 -10.24
C MET A 94 -13.59 -3.90 -10.22
N PRO A 95 -14.87 -4.17 -9.88
CA PRO A 95 -15.43 -5.49 -10.11
C PRO A 95 -15.39 -5.77 -11.61
N ASP A 96 -14.76 -6.87 -11.96
CA ASP A 96 -14.73 -7.41 -13.32
C ASP A 96 -16.17 -7.74 -13.72
N GLY A 97 -16.70 -7.01 -14.71
CA GLY A 97 -17.89 -7.39 -15.49
C GLY A 97 -19.24 -7.47 -14.74
N ASP A 98 -20.27 -6.89 -15.36
CA ASP A 98 -21.69 -7.13 -15.08
C ASP A 98 -22.26 -6.67 -13.71
N VAL A 99 -22.43 -5.36 -13.57
CA VAL A 99 -23.60 -4.86 -12.83
C VAL A 99 -24.40 -3.97 -13.77
N VAL A 100 -25.47 -4.56 -14.31
CA VAL A 100 -26.57 -3.84 -14.98
C VAL A 100 -27.17 -2.88 -13.96
N TRP A 101 -26.93 -1.58 -14.12
CA TRP A 101 -27.71 -0.56 -13.45
C TRP A 101 -29.07 -0.48 -14.14
N ALA A 102 -30.02 -1.32 -13.72
CA ALA A 102 -31.43 -1.01 -13.89
C ALA A 102 -31.86 -0.22 -12.64
N ALA A 103 -31.86 1.11 -12.80
CA ALA A 103 -32.45 2.03 -11.85
C ALA A 103 -33.93 1.65 -11.60
N GLY A 104 -34.35 1.74 -10.34
CA GLY A 104 -35.70 1.38 -9.94
C GLY A 104 -36.78 2.32 -10.48
N GLU A 105 -37.94 1.72 -10.69
CA GLU A 105 -39.27 2.29 -10.44
C GLU A 105 -39.95 1.23 -9.55
N GLY A 106 -40.44 1.47 -8.34
CA GLY A 106 -41.37 2.52 -7.97
C GLY A 106 -42.76 1.88 -7.72
N ALA A 107 -43.34 2.17 -6.55
CA ALA A 107 -44.72 1.88 -6.07
C ALA A 107 -44.95 0.49 -5.44
N ALA A 108 -45.11 0.35 -4.12
CA ALA A 108 -46.13 0.88 -3.19
C ALA A 108 -47.35 -0.05 -3.05
N GLY A 109 -47.74 -0.30 -1.78
CA GLY A 109 -49.11 -0.61 -1.38
C GLY A 109 -49.49 -2.09 -1.35
#